data_AF-A0A952UKC7-F1
#
_entry.id   AF-A0A952UKC7-F1
#
_cell.length_a   1.000
_cell.length_b   1.000
_cell.length_c   1.000
_cell.angle_alpha   90.00
_cell.angle_beta   90.00
_cell.angle_gamma   90.00
#
_symmetry.space_group_name_H-M   'P 1'
#
loop_
_entity.id
_entity.type
_entity.pdbx_description
1 polymer ?
#
loop_
_entity_poly.entity_id
_entity_poly.type
_entity_poly.pdbx_seq_one_letter_code
_entity_poly.pdbx_strand_id
1 'polypeptide(L)'
;MDSSFTLTIDWLAFTVLASNPQETMKVLGGDWSKAKGGFRGYPLSWMRADGLRGVGKLGTNAPRRPNEIHVDLSGGLASALTLDQIRTLLKWVHKQQGHVTRIDCALDDRAGTVPVATIREAVAAGQCVTRAAQVRHIVSNLTHGTGATTGETMYFGSPQSQTLLRIYDKRLELQSKGQENSQEYGTRWELEFKKDRAEQCARALATLDEADWKELVIGLLRSYVDFRQIPKDAENEERYRAPVLEWYALLTEG
;
A
#
# COMPACT_ATOMS: atom_id res chain seq x y z
N MET A 1 4.51 0.46 -24.63
CA MET A 1 3.72 -0.60 -24.00
C MET A 1 3.50 -0.06 -22.59
N ASP A 2 2.25 -0.08 -22.12
CA ASP A 2 1.86 0.48 -20.81
C ASP A 2 1.61 -0.64 -19.80
N SER A 3 2.23 -0.51 -18.61
CA SER A 3 2.40 -1.64 -17.68
C SER A 3 1.09 -2.36 -17.41
N SER A 4 1.14 -3.69 -17.37
CA SER A 4 -0.02 -4.53 -17.07
C SER A 4 -0.58 -4.31 -15.66
N PHE A 5 0.14 -3.62 -14.78
CA PHE A 5 -0.35 -3.28 -13.45
C PHE A 5 -1.56 -2.34 -13.52
N THR A 6 -2.60 -2.67 -12.76
CA THR A 6 -3.56 -1.64 -12.32
C THR A 6 -3.05 -1.03 -11.02
N LEU A 7 -3.25 0.28 -10.84
CA LEU A 7 -2.77 1.02 -9.66
C LEU A 7 -3.95 1.58 -8.85
N THR A 8 -3.95 1.30 -7.55
CA THR A 8 -4.91 1.86 -6.59
C THR A 8 -4.22 2.35 -5.32
N ILE A 9 -4.88 3.24 -4.57
CA ILE A 9 -4.44 3.59 -3.21
C ILE A 9 -5.12 2.65 -2.22
N ASP A 10 -4.33 1.92 -1.45
CA ASP A 10 -4.80 0.85 -0.56
C ASP A 10 -4.63 1.20 0.94
N TRP A 11 -4.19 2.43 1.22
CA TRP A 11 -4.23 3.02 2.55
C TRP A 11 -3.95 4.51 2.44
N LEU A 12 -4.64 5.34 3.24
CA LEU A 12 -4.31 6.75 3.36
C LEU A 12 -4.47 7.21 4.81
N ALA A 13 -3.38 7.70 5.40
CA ALA A 13 -3.37 8.29 6.72
C ALA A 13 -2.73 9.67 6.69
N PHE A 14 -3.33 10.63 7.36
CA PHE A 14 -2.86 12.01 7.36
C PHE A 14 -3.21 12.71 8.66
N THR A 15 -2.58 13.86 8.87
CA THR A 15 -2.80 14.71 10.02
C THR A 15 -3.05 16.13 9.53
N VAL A 16 -4.10 16.78 10.05
CA VAL A 16 -4.43 18.18 9.73
C VAL A 16 -4.51 19.01 11.01
N LEU A 17 -4.24 20.31 10.88
CA LEU A 17 -4.56 21.29 11.91
C LEU A 17 -5.98 21.76 11.63
N ALA A 18 -6.96 21.08 12.22
CA ALA A 18 -8.36 21.45 12.08
C ALA A 18 -8.92 21.79 13.46
N SER A 19 -9.60 22.94 13.54
CA SER A 19 -10.25 23.38 14.78
C SER A 19 -11.38 22.45 15.22
N ASN A 20 -11.94 21.65 14.30
CA ASN A 20 -13.14 20.86 14.57
C ASN A 20 -13.20 19.51 13.80
N PRO A 21 -13.43 18.36 14.48
CA PRO A 21 -13.53 17.05 13.81
C PRO A 21 -14.72 16.92 12.86
N GLN A 22 -15.82 17.63 13.09
CA GLN A 22 -17.01 17.56 12.23
C GLN A 22 -16.72 18.08 10.81
N GLU A 23 -15.86 19.08 10.65
CA GLU A 23 -15.47 19.58 9.33
C GLU A 23 -14.67 18.53 8.57
N THR A 24 -13.73 17.87 9.25
CA THR A 24 -12.92 16.78 8.66
C THR A 24 -13.82 15.61 8.26
N MET A 25 -14.75 15.19 9.12
CA MET A 25 -15.71 14.12 8.81
C MET A 25 -16.61 14.48 7.62
N LYS A 26 -17.04 15.76 7.51
CA LYS A 26 -17.84 16.24 6.38
C LYS A 26 -17.06 16.16 5.06
N VAL A 27 -15.78 16.55 5.05
CA VAL A 27 -14.92 16.45 3.86
C VAL A 27 -14.69 14.99 3.46
N LEU A 28 -14.50 14.11 4.44
CA LEU A 28 -14.32 12.68 4.20
C LEU A 28 -15.60 11.96 3.76
N GLY A 29 -16.77 12.55 4.06
CA GLY A 29 -18.08 11.95 3.82
C GLY A 29 -18.34 10.68 4.65
N GLY A 30 -19.54 10.12 4.44
CA GLY A 30 -20.03 8.94 5.14
C GLY A 30 -20.46 9.19 6.58
N ASP A 31 -21.02 8.15 7.20
CA ASP A 31 -21.57 8.24 8.55
C ASP A 31 -20.50 7.89 9.60
N TRP A 32 -20.09 8.89 10.37
CA TRP A 32 -19.12 8.74 11.44
C TRP A 32 -19.82 8.66 12.80
N SER A 33 -19.43 7.66 13.58
CA SER A 33 -19.91 7.47 14.95
C SER A 33 -18.77 7.68 15.94
N LYS A 34 -19.08 8.25 17.12
CA LYS A 34 -18.08 8.42 18.19
C LYS A 34 -17.70 7.05 18.74
N ALA A 35 -16.42 6.75 18.80
CA ALA A 35 -15.92 5.50 19.35
C ALA A 35 -15.87 5.55 20.89
N LYS A 36 -15.86 4.37 21.51
CA LYS A 36 -15.81 4.22 22.99
C LYS A 36 -14.44 4.57 23.59
N GLY A 37 -13.38 4.58 22.79
CA GLY A 37 -12.01 4.80 23.24
C GLY A 37 -11.25 5.77 22.35
N GLY A 38 -10.04 6.11 22.78
CA GLY A 38 -9.10 6.89 21.98
C GLY A 38 -8.50 6.09 20.81
N PHE A 39 -7.70 6.76 20.01
CA PHE A 39 -7.04 6.20 18.83
C PHE A 39 -5.62 6.78 18.71
N ARG A 40 -4.56 5.96 18.58
CA ARG A 40 -3.17 6.44 18.36
C ARG A 40 -2.70 7.58 19.30
N GLY A 41 -3.08 7.55 20.57
CA GLY A 41 -2.73 8.59 21.55
C GLY A 41 -3.65 9.82 21.56
N TYR A 42 -4.67 9.85 20.69
CA TYR A 42 -5.76 10.81 20.70
C TYR A 42 -6.88 10.33 21.64
N PRO A 43 -7.24 11.10 22.69
CA PRO A 43 -8.27 10.70 23.67
C PRO A 43 -9.67 10.56 23.08
N LEU A 44 -10.01 11.39 22.09
CA LEU A 44 -11.31 11.36 21.42
C LEU A 44 -11.15 10.75 20.04
N SER A 45 -12.04 9.82 19.68
CA SER A 45 -12.03 9.24 18.34
C SER A 45 -13.41 8.94 17.78
N TRP A 46 -13.47 8.90 16.46
CA TRP A 46 -14.63 8.55 15.65
C TRP A 46 -14.25 7.43 14.69
N MET A 47 -15.25 6.63 14.35
CA MET A 47 -15.11 5.54 13.40
C MET A 47 -16.26 5.55 12.40
N ARG A 48 -15.91 5.25 11.16
CA ARG A 48 -16.87 4.83 10.14
C ARG A 48 -16.51 3.43 9.68
N ALA A 49 -17.51 2.64 9.36
CA ALA A 49 -17.36 1.35 8.71
C ALA A 49 -18.29 1.33 7.51
N ASP A 50 -17.78 0.96 6.34
CA ASP A 50 -18.58 0.75 5.15
C ASP A 50 -18.70 -0.76 4.88
N GLY A 51 -19.78 -1.35 5.41
CA GLY A 51 -20.06 -2.79 5.33
C GLY A 51 -18.85 -3.67 5.69
N LEU A 52 -18.56 -4.65 4.84
CA LEU A 52 -17.38 -5.55 4.95
C LEU A 52 -16.07 -4.92 4.41
N ARG A 53 -16.11 -3.70 3.86
CA ARG A 53 -15.09 -3.25 2.89
C ARG A 53 -14.02 -2.38 3.51
N GLY A 54 -14.31 -1.52 4.48
CA GLY A 54 -13.26 -0.73 5.09
C GLY A 54 -13.65 0.03 6.36
N VAL A 55 -12.63 0.50 7.07
CA VAL A 55 -12.74 1.24 8.32
C VAL A 55 -12.00 2.56 8.20
N GLY A 56 -12.68 3.63 8.58
CA GLY A 56 -12.08 4.94 8.75
C GLY A 56 -12.00 5.25 10.24
N LYS A 57 -10.86 5.75 10.71
CA LYS A 57 -10.68 6.21 12.09
C LYS A 57 -10.21 7.65 12.08
N LEU A 58 -10.74 8.44 13.01
CA LEU A 58 -10.36 9.82 13.22
C LEU A 58 -10.08 10.01 14.70
N GLY A 59 -8.91 10.56 15.06
CA GLY A 59 -8.54 10.90 16.43
C GLY A 59 -8.28 12.39 16.58
N THR A 60 -8.64 12.98 17.72
CA THR A 60 -8.35 14.38 18.06
C THR A 60 -8.14 14.60 19.56
N ASN A 61 -7.86 15.85 19.96
CA ASN A 61 -7.67 16.29 21.33
C ASN A 61 -6.42 15.70 22.01
N ALA A 62 -5.34 15.48 21.24
CA ALA A 62 -4.08 15.00 21.80
C ALA A 62 -3.55 15.99 22.86
N PRO A 63 -3.02 15.53 24.02
CA PRO A 63 -2.70 16.42 25.15
C PRO A 63 -1.77 17.60 24.84
N ARG A 64 -0.83 17.43 23.90
CA ARG A 64 0.12 18.48 23.49
C ARG A 64 -0.31 19.23 22.22
N ARG A 65 -1.34 18.77 21.53
CA ARG A 65 -1.80 19.27 20.23
C ARG A 65 -3.32 19.09 20.11
N PRO A 66 -4.12 19.83 20.89
CA PRO A 66 -5.55 19.61 20.98
C PRO A 66 -6.28 19.84 19.65
N ASN A 67 -5.72 20.71 18.79
CA ASN A 67 -6.26 21.06 17.46
C ASN A 67 -5.72 20.15 16.34
N GLU A 68 -4.97 19.10 16.68
CA GLU A 68 -4.50 18.11 15.70
C GLU A 68 -5.59 17.05 15.49
N ILE A 69 -5.88 16.75 14.23
CA ILE A 69 -6.78 15.68 13.83
C ILE A 69 -6.02 14.70 12.96
N HIS A 70 -5.99 13.45 13.40
CA HIS A 70 -5.37 12.38 12.65
C HIS A 70 -6.42 11.44 12.08
N VAL A 71 -6.28 11.09 10.81
CA VAL A 71 -7.21 10.25 10.06
C VAL A 71 -6.46 9.04 9.52
N ASP A 72 -7.10 7.88 9.58
CA ASP A 72 -6.60 6.60 9.08
C ASP A 72 -7.72 5.96 8.23
N LEU A 73 -7.54 5.86 6.92
CA LEU A 73 -8.45 5.23 5.98
C LEU A 73 -7.85 3.92 5.48
N SER A 74 -8.48 2.79 5.81
CA SER A 74 -8.04 1.46 5.37
C SER A 74 -8.22 1.24 3.86
N GLY A 75 -7.58 0.20 3.32
CA GLY A 75 -7.71 -0.27 1.93
C GLY A 75 -9.08 -0.14 1.30
N GLY A 76 -10.09 -0.86 1.78
CA GLY A 76 -11.38 -0.80 1.08
C GLY A 76 -12.18 0.51 1.23
N LEU A 77 -11.70 1.49 2.00
CA LEU A 77 -12.18 2.88 1.88
C LEU A 77 -11.32 3.70 0.91
N ALA A 78 -9.99 3.58 1.00
CA ALA A 78 -9.07 4.32 0.16
C ALA A 78 -9.21 3.92 -1.32
N SER A 79 -9.33 2.61 -1.59
CA SER A 79 -9.44 2.05 -2.94
C SER A 79 -10.80 2.32 -3.59
N ALA A 80 -11.81 2.71 -2.80
CA ALA A 80 -13.13 3.08 -3.30
C ALA A 80 -13.19 4.54 -3.79
N LEU A 81 -12.18 5.36 -3.44
CA LEU A 81 -12.08 6.73 -3.93
C LEU A 81 -11.50 6.74 -5.34
N THR A 82 -12.11 7.55 -6.21
CA THR A 82 -11.54 7.88 -7.51
C THR A 82 -10.25 8.70 -7.34
N LEU A 83 -9.41 8.69 -8.37
CA LEU A 83 -8.17 9.47 -8.38
C LEU A 83 -8.41 10.96 -8.09
N ASP A 84 -9.44 11.56 -8.67
CA ASP A 84 -9.79 12.96 -8.43
C ASP A 84 -10.29 13.24 -7.02
N GLN A 85 -11.02 12.30 -6.40
CA GLN A 85 -11.40 12.42 -5.00
C GLN A 85 -10.18 12.38 -4.09
N ILE A 86 -9.21 11.49 -4.36
CA ILE A 86 -7.96 11.42 -3.60
C ILE A 86 -7.16 12.72 -3.78
N ARG A 87 -6.98 13.20 -5.02
CA ARG A 87 -6.29 14.46 -5.31
C ARG A 87 -6.93 15.64 -4.60
N THR A 88 -8.26 15.71 -4.60
CA THR A 88 -9.01 16.76 -3.91
C THR A 88 -8.78 16.71 -2.40
N LEU A 89 -8.81 15.50 -1.82
CA LEU A 89 -8.51 15.29 -0.40
C LEU A 89 -7.09 15.71 -0.05
N LEU A 90 -6.09 15.32 -0.85
CA LEU A 90 -4.68 15.69 -0.62
C LEU A 90 -4.46 17.21 -0.69
N LYS A 91 -5.08 17.89 -1.66
CA LYS A 91 -5.07 19.36 -1.76
C LYS A 91 -5.72 20.01 -0.54
N TRP A 92 -6.82 19.44 -0.04
CA TRP A 92 -7.45 19.90 1.20
C TRP A 92 -6.55 19.71 2.42
N VAL A 93 -5.91 18.54 2.57
CA VAL A 93 -4.94 18.27 3.66
C VAL A 93 -3.85 19.33 3.67
N HIS A 94 -3.27 19.65 2.50
CA HIS A 94 -2.24 20.68 2.38
C HIS A 94 -2.77 22.07 2.77
N LYS A 95 -3.98 22.43 2.34
CA LYS A 95 -4.63 23.70 2.70
C LYS A 95 -4.86 23.84 4.21
N GLN A 96 -5.09 22.74 4.92
CA GLN A 96 -5.22 22.71 6.38
C GLN A 96 -3.87 22.64 7.13
N GLN A 97 -2.77 22.99 6.44
CA GLN A 97 -1.40 22.89 6.99
C GLN A 97 -1.09 21.48 7.51
N GLY A 98 -1.73 20.47 6.92
CA GLY A 98 -1.55 19.07 7.25
C GLY A 98 -0.44 18.39 6.45
N HIS A 99 -0.23 17.12 6.76
CA HIS A 99 0.72 16.25 6.07
C HIS A 99 0.21 14.80 6.03
N VAL A 100 0.59 14.08 4.98
CA VAL A 100 0.31 12.65 4.85
C VAL A 100 1.35 11.87 5.66
N THR A 101 0.86 10.98 6.51
CA THR A 101 1.68 10.18 7.44
C THR A 101 1.88 8.76 6.94
N ARG A 102 0.96 8.23 6.14
CA ARG A 102 1.05 6.95 5.44
C ARG A 102 0.25 6.97 4.13
N ILE A 103 0.81 6.39 3.09
CA ILE A 103 0.09 6.09 1.85
C ILE A 103 0.59 4.75 1.32
N ASP A 104 -0.34 3.87 0.96
CA ASP A 104 -0.01 2.57 0.39
C ASP A 104 -0.47 2.53 -1.07
N CYS A 105 0.46 2.26 -1.99
CA CYS A 105 0.18 2.12 -3.42
C CYS A 105 0.12 0.64 -3.77
N ALA A 106 -1.02 0.15 -4.24
CA ALA A 106 -1.21 -1.22 -4.68
C ALA A 106 -1.13 -1.32 -6.21
N LEU A 107 -0.13 -2.03 -6.69
CA LEU A 107 0.03 -2.46 -8.07
C LEU A 107 -0.47 -3.91 -8.19
N ASP A 108 -1.58 -4.11 -8.89
CA ASP A 108 -2.19 -5.43 -9.08
C ASP A 108 -1.84 -6.00 -10.46
N ASP A 109 -1.17 -7.16 -10.48
CA ASP A 109 -1.16 -8.06 -11.62
C ASP A 109 -2.48 -8.83 -11.60
N ARG A 110 -3.49 -8.23 -12.26
CA ARG A 110 -4.87 -8.70 -12.25
C ARG A 110 -5.03 -10.10 -12.84
N ALA A 111 -4.28 -10.40 -13.90
CA ALA A 111 -4.31 -11.71 -14.54
C ALA A 111 -3.52 -12.77 -13.74
N GLY A 112 -2.69 -12.36 -12.77
CA GLY A 112 -1.85 -13.27 -12.01
C GLY A 112 -0.78 -13.92 -12.88
N THR A 113 -0.27 -13.20 -13.87
CA THR A 113 0.80 -13.65 -14.77
C THR A 113 2.07 -14.04 -14.02
N VAL A 114 2.34 -13.40 -12.88
CA VAL A 114 3.47 -13.69 -12.01
C VAL A 114 2.97 -14.10 -10.63
N PRO A 115 2.92 -15.40 -10.32
CA PRO A 115 2.52 -15.88 -9.00
C PRO A 115 3.60 -15.60 -7.95
N VAL A 116 3.20 -15.51 -6.68
CA VAL A 116 4.12 -15.29 -5.54
C VAL A 116 5.26 -16.31 -5.50
N ALA A 117 4.97 -17.56 -5.88
CA ALA A 117 5.96 -18.64 -5.97
C ALA A 117 7.14 -18.31 -6.90
N THR A 118 6.89 -17.73 -8.08
CA THR A 118 7.95 -17.32 -9.03
C THR A 118 8.87 -16.28 -8.40
N ILE A 119 8.29 -15.33 -7.66
CA ILE A 119 9.03 -14.25 -7.00
C ILE A 119 9.86 -14.82 -5.84
N ARG A 120 9.27 -15.74 -5.06
CA ARG A 120 9.96 -16.46 -3.97
C ARG A 120 11.16 -17.25 -4.50
N GLU A 121 11.01 -17.93 -5.63
CA GLU A 121 12.08 -18.69 -6.28
C GLU A 121 13.21 -17.77 -6.75
N ALA A 122 12.89 -16.63 -7.35
CA ALA A 122 13.90 -15.64 -7.74
C ALA A 122 14.67 -15.09 -6.52
N VAL A 123 13.97 -14.80 -5.40
CA VAL A 123 14.64 -14.39 -4.15
C VAL A 123 15.56 -15.51 -3.63
N ALA A 124 15.09 -16.76 -3.60
CA ALA A 124 15.87 -17.90 -3.13
C ALA A 124 17.10 -18.18 -4.03
N ALA A 125 16.99 -17.91 -5.33
CA ALA A 125 18.08 -18.02 -6.29
C ALA A 125 19.08 -16.85 -6.22
N GLY A 126 18.85 -15.86 -5.35
CA GLY A 126 19.71 -14.68 -5.26
C GLY A 126 19.56 -13.73 -6.45
N GLN A 127 18.46 -13.82 -7.20
CA GLN A 127 18.14 -13.02 -8.39
C GLN A 127 17.41 -11.71 -8.07
N CYS A 128 17.60 -11.21 -6.85
CA CYS A 128 16.93 -10.02 -6.33
C CYS A 128 17.96 -9.02 -5.84
N VAL A 129 17.86 -7.79 -6.34
CA VAL A 129 18.55 -6.61 -5.84
C VAL A 129 17.51 -5.77 -5.11
N THR A 130 17.70 -5.52 -3.82
CA THR A 130 16.70 -4.76 -3.04
C THR A 130 17.37 -3.82 -2.05
N ARG A 131 16.68 -2.71 -1.74
CA ARG A 131 17.04 -1.81 -0.64
C ARG A 131 16.59 -2.31 0.74
N ALA A 132 15.79 -3.37 0.78
CA ALA A 132 15.34 -3.97 2.02
C ALA A 132 16.49 -4.74 2.70
N ALA A 133 16.75 -4.43 3.97
CA ALA A 133 17.74 -5.18 4.76
C ALA A 133 17.30 -6.63 5.06
N GLN A 134 16.00 -6.92 5.00
CA GLN A 134 15.44 -8.24 5.28
C GLN A 134 14.25 -8.51 4.36
N VAL A 135 14.14 -9.76 3.91
CA VAL A 135 12.96 -10.30 3.25
C VAL A 135 12.35 -11.36 4.17
N ARG A 136 11.05 -11.26 4.44
CA ARG A 136 10.31 -12.25 5.26
C ARG A 136 9.23 -12.89 4.42
N HIS A 137 9.11 -14.20 4.54
CA HIS A 137 8.06 -14.97 3.90
C HIS A 137 7.09 -15.50 4.96
N ILE A 138 5.81 -15.20 4.80
CA ILE A 138 4.75 -15.62 5.72
C ILE A 138 3.72 -16.43 4.93
N VAL A 139 3.44 -17.64 5.40
CA VAL A 139 2.38 -18.52 4.88
C VAL A 139 1.33 -18.67 5.97
N SER A 140 0.07 -18.45 5.60
CA SER A 140 -1.10 -18.67 6.45
C SER A 140 -1.80 -19.95 6.01
N ASN A 141 -2.11 -20.84 6.94
CA ASN A 141 -2.80 -22.11 6.69
C ASN A 141 -4.02 -22.21 7.61
N LEU A 142 -5.04 -22.98 7.19
CA LEU A 142 -6.16 -23.32 8.07
C LEU A 142 -5.68 -24.19 9.24
N THR A 143 -5.97 -23.74 10.47
CA THR A 143 -5.64 -24.49 11.70
C THR A 143 -6.50 -25.75 11.88
N HIS A 144 -7.69 -25.78 11.28
CA HIS A 144 -8.62 -26.90 11.33
C HIS A 144 -9.02 -27.32 9.90
N GLY A 145 -9.03 -28.62 9.62
CA GLY A 145 -9.37 -29.18 8.31
C GLY A 145 -8.15 -29.66 7.51
N THR A 146 -8.15 -29.42 6.19
CA THR A 146 -7.17 -29.95 5.21
C THR A 146 -5.76 -29.36 5.32
N GLY A 147 -5.54 -28.38 6.21
CA GLY A 147 -4.29 -27.63 6.28
C GLY A 147 -4.02 -26.73 5.06
N ALA A 148 -5.06 -26.46 4.26
CA ALA A 148 -4.92 -25.65 3.05
C ALA A 148 -4.36 -24.25 3.33
N THR A 149 -3.49 -23.79 2.43
CA THR A 149 -2.93 -22.44 2.46
C THR A 149 -4.02 -21.42 2.15
N THR A 150 -4.15 -20.41 3.01
CA THR A 150 -5.12 -19.32 2.93
C THR A 150 -4.46 -17.96 2.66
N GLY A 151 -3.14 -17.92 2.60
CA GLY A 151 -2.40 -16.73 2.21
C GLY A 151 -0.90 -17.01 2.13
N GLU A 152 -0.25 -16.39 1.15
CA GLU A 152 1.21 -16.37 1.00
C GLU A 152 1.63 -14.92 0.81
N THR A 153 2.58 -14.43 1.60
CA THR A 153 3.03 -13.03 1.54
C THR A 153 4.53 -12.91 1.72
N MET A 154 5.18 -12.19 0.81
CA MET A 154 6.56 -11.76 0.96
C MET A 154 6.63 -10.29 1.38
N TYR A 155 7.41 -10.02 2.42
CA TYR A 155 7.66 -8.68 2.95
C TYR A 155 9.11 -8.28 2.66
N PHE A 156 9.32 -7.15 2.01
CA PHE A 156 10.64 -6.57 1.79
C PHE A 156 10.79 -5.32 2.64
N GLY A 157 11.56 -5.43 3.71
CA GLY A 157 11.77 -4.37 4.70
C GLY A 157 11.01 -4.61 6.00
N SER A 158 10.97 -3.58 6.85
CA SER A 158 10.38 -3.67 8.18
C SER A 158 9.10 -2.83 8.29
N PRO A 159 8.09 -3.23 9.07
CA PRO A 159 6.98 -2.35 9.41
C PRO A 159 7.40 -1.04 10.10
N GLN A 160 8.62 -0.96 10.64
CA GLN A 160 9.15 0.27 11.24
C GLN A 160 9.87 1.19 10.24
N SER A 161 10.20 0.74 9.03
CA SER A 161 10.85 1.59 8.02
C SER A 161 9.86 2.56 7.34
N GLN A 162 10.40 3.58 6.66
CA GLN A 162 9.60 4.52 5.88
C GLN A 162 9.06 3.94 4.57
N THR A 163 9.61 2.80 4.13
CA THR A 163 9.06 2.01 3.01
C THR A 163 9.01 0.54 3.40
N LEU A 164 7.92 -0.11 3.04
CA LEU A 164 7.73 -1.55 3.14
C LEU A 164 7.01 -2.01 1.86
N LEU A 165 7.53 -3.06 1.21
CA LEU A 165 6.82 -3.71 0.12
C LEU A 165 6.22 -5.03 0.62
N ARG A 166 4.95 -5.26 0.32
CA ARG A 166 4.27 -6.54 0.48
C ARG A 166 3.93 -7.11 -0.89
N ILE A 167 4.18 -8.39 -1.11
CA ILE A 167 3.76 -9.09 -2.32
C ILE A 167 2.98 -10.33 -1.92
N TYR A 168 1.74 -10.48 -2.39
CA TYR A 168 0.87 -11.57 -1.97
C TYR A 168 -0.19 -11.93 -3.00
N ASP A 169 -0.77 -13.13 -2.87
CA ASP A 169 -1.92 -13.55 -3.66
C ASP A 169 -3.19 -12.86 -3.13
N LYS A 170 -3.63 -11.83 -3.84
CA LYS A 170 -4.79 -11.01 -3.45
C LYS A 170 -6.09 -11.77 -3.64
N ARG A 171 -6.16 -12.65 -4.64
CA ARG A 171 -7.32 -13.51 -4.87
C ARG A 171 -7.52 -14.46 -3.70
N LEU A 172 -6.47 -15.14 -3.25
CA LEU A 172 -6.54 -16.04 -2.12
C LEU A 172 -6.91 -15.29 -0.82
N GLU A 173 -6.36 -14.10 -0.62
CA GLU A 173 -6.73 -13.23 0.51
C GLU A 173 -8.23 -12.90 0.51
N LEU A 174 -8.77 -12.47 -0.64
CA LEU A 174 -10.19 -12.14 -0.79
C LEU A 174 -11.11 -13.36 -0.67
N GLN A 175 -10.71 -14.51 -1.21
CA GLN A 175 -11.43 -15.79 -1.05
C GLN A 175 -11.53 -16.19 0.42
N SER A 176 -10.43 -16.07 1.18
CA SER A 176 -10.42 -16.39 2.62
C SER A 176 -11.35 -15.48 3.43
N LYS A 177 -11.64 -14.27 2.91
CA LYS A 177 -12.58 -13.30 3.47
C LYS A 177 -14.01 -13.43 2.94
N GLY A 178 -14.28 -14.42 2.10
CA GLY A 178 -15.60 -14.64 1.50
C GLY A 178 -16.03 -13.54 0.52
N GLN A 179 -15.08 -12.86 -0.14
CA GLN A 179 -15.37 -11.80 -1.10
C GLN A 179 -15.57 -12.38 -2.51
N GLU A 180 -16.72 -12.13 -3.12
CA GLU A 180 -17.13 -12.71 -4.41
C GLU A 180 -16.26 -12.23 -5.58
N ASN A 181 -15.73 -11.01 -5.53
CA ASN A 181 -14.90 -10.42 -6.59
C ASN A 181 -13.44 -10.90 -6.56
N SER A 182 -13.11 -11.92 -5.77
CA SER A 182 -11.74 -12.44 -5.67
C SER A 182 -11.13 -12.88 -6.99
N GLN A 183 -11.94 -13.33 -7.95
CA GLN A 183 -11.49 -13.78 -9.27
C GLN A 183 -10.99 -12.65 -10.17
N GLU A 184 -11.24 -11.38 -9.82
CA GLU A 184 -10.76 -10.19 -10.54
C GLU A 184 -9.33 -9.79 -10.13
N TYR A 185 -8.67 -10.59 -9.29
CA TYR A 185 -7.35 -10.31 -8.75
C TYR A 185 -6.40 -11.47 -9.02
N GLY A 186 -5.10 -11.13 -9.07
CA GLY A 186 -4.00 -12.08 -9.06
C GLY A 186 -3.02 -11.72 -7.95
N THR A 187 -1.82 -11.32 -8.33
CA THR A 187 -0.75 -10.95 -7.38
C THR A 187 -0.76 -9.46 -7.14
N ARG A 188 -0.80 -9.04 -5.87
CA ARG A 188 -0.69 -7.63 -5.48
C ARG A 188 0.70 -7.30 -4.96
N TRP A 189 1.22 -6.17 -5.40
CA TRP A 189 2.44 -5.53 -4.94
C TRP A 189 2.07 -4.22 -4.25
N GLU A 190 2.22 -4.17 -2.93
CA GLU A 190 1.76 -3.05 -2.11
C GLU A 190 2.97 -2.31 -1.51
N LEU A 191 3.22 -1.10 -2.01
CA LEU A 191 4.23 -0.19 -1.51
C LEU A 191 3.65 0.71 -0.45
N GLU A 192 3.95 0.41 0.80
CA GLU A 192 3.64 1.25 1.95
C GLU A 192 4.73 2.31 2.12
N PHE A 193 4.34 3.58 2.12
CA PHE A 193 5.19 4.71 2.46
C PHE A 193 4.73 5.35 3.77
N LYS A 194 5.68 5.77 4.61
CA LYS A 194 5.41 6.47 5.88
C LYS A 194 6.24 7.75 6.00
N LYS A 195 5.78 8.68 6.84
CA LYS A 195 6.49 9.93 7.18
C LYS A 195 6.83 10.72 5.91
N ASP A 196 8.09 11.16 5.77
CA ASP A 196 8.53 12.02 4.67
C ASP A 196 8.32 11.37 3.29
N ARG A 197 8.48 10.05 3.18
CA ARG A 197 8.18 9.33 1.92
C ARG A 197 6.69 9.35 1.58
N ALA A 198 5.82 9.27 2.58
CA ALA A 198 4.38 9.36 2.36
C ALA A 198 3.97 10.76 1.87
N GLU A 199 4.53 11.79 2.48
CA GLU A 199 4.29 13.18 2.08
C GLU A 199 4.80 13.48 0.66
N GLN A 200 5.99 13.00 0.30
CA GLN A 200 6.52 13.17 -1.07
C GLN A 200 5.65 12.44 -2.10
N CYS A 201 5.26 11.19 -1.81
CA CYS A 201 4.39 10.39 -2.65
C CYS A 201 3.02 11.06 -2.84
N ALA A 202 2.42 11.58 -1.77
CA ALA A 202 1.16 12.31 -1.81
C ALA A 202 1.25 13.60 -2.64
N ARG A 203 2.36 14.34 -2.55
CA ARG A 203 2.57 15.53 -3.38
C ARG A 203 2.60 15.18 -4.86
N ALA A 204 3.33 14.13 -5.24
CA ALA A 204 3.37 13.67 -6.61
C ALA A 204 1.98 13.25 -7.11
N LEU A 205 1.25 12.45 -6.34
CA LEU A 205 -0.13 12.03 -6.64
C LEU A 205 -1.09 13.22 -6.85
N ALA A 206 -0.92 14.29 -6.07
CA ALA A 206 -1.74 15.49 -6.16
C ALA A 206 -1.50 16.35 -7.42
N THR A 207 -0.34 16.19 -8.08
CA THR A 207 0.12 17.09 -9.15
C THR A 207 0.35 16.43 -10.49
N LEU A 208 0.82 15.18 -10.52
CA LEU A 208 1.08 14.44 -11.76
C LEU A 208 -0.25 14.02 -12.40
N ASP A 209 -0.27 13.89 -13.72
CA ASP A 209 -1.37 13.21 -14.40
C ASP A 209 -1.36 11.69 -14.08
N GLU A 210 -2.37 10.96 -14.55
CA GLU A 210 -2.52 9.55 -14.20
C GLU A 210 -1.40 8.65 -14.79
N ALA A 211 -0.94 8.96 -16.00
CA ALA A 211 0.11 8.17 -16.66
C ALA A 211 1.46 8.37 -15.95
N ASP A 212 1.84 9.63 -15.73
CA ASP A 212 3.07 10.00 -15.02
C ASP A 212 3.06 9.48 -13.57
N TRP A 213 1.89 9.53 -12.91
CA TRP A 213 1.72 8.96 -11.57
C TRP A 213 1.99 7.46 -11.55
N LYS A 214 1.40 6.72 -12.50
CA LYS A 214 1.60 5.27 -12.59
C LYS A 214 3.06 4.93 -12.89
N GLU A 215 3.69 5.62 -13.84
CA GLU A 215 5.10 5.45 -14.17
C GLU A 215 5.99 5.72 -12.95
N LEU A 216 5.73 6.79 -12.20
CA LEU A 216 6.47 7.10 -10.97
C LEU A 216 6.38 5.95 -9.96
N VAL A 217 5.18 5.42 -9.68
CA VAL A 217 5.01 4.34 -8.68
C VAL A 217 5.72 3.06 -9.12
N ILE A 218 5.69 2.74 -10.42
CA ILE A 218 6.44 1.60 -10.97
C ILE A 218 7.95 1.85 -10.85
N GLY A 219 8.43 3.06 -11.15
CA GLY A 219 9.82 3.46 -10.95
C GLY A 219 10.25 3.34 -9.48
N LEU A 220 9.39 3.75 -8.54
CA LEU A 220 9.62 3.57 -7.11
C LEU A 220 9.71 2.09 -6.74
N LEU A 221 8.84 1.23 -7.28
CA LEU A 221 8.89 -0.22 -7.10
C LEU A 221 10.25 -0.78 -7.56
N ARG A 222 10.63 -0.51 -8.81
CA ARG A 222 11.88 -0.97 -9.41
C ARG A 222 13.11 -0.49 -8.65
N SER A 223 13.06 0.72 -8.12
CA SER A 223 14.14 1.27 -7.31
C SER A 223 14.24 0.60 -5.92
N TYR A 224 13.18 -0.04 -5.45
CA TYR A 224 13.11 -0.68 -4.13
C TYR A 224 13.42 -2.18 -4.21
N VAL A 225 12.94 -2.86 -5.26
CA VAL A 225 13.21 -4.25 -5.57
C VAL A 225 13.37 -4.41 -7.08
N ASP A 226 14.41 -5.10 -7.52
CA ASP A 226 14.72 -5.31 -8.92
C ASP A 226 15.15 -6.76 -9.14
N PHE A 227 14.47 -7.46 -10.05
CA PHE A 227 14.64 -8.88 -10.31
C PHE A 227 15.44 -9.09 -11.58
N ARG A 228 16.61 -9.73 -11.46
CA ARG A 228 17.61 -9.78 -12.53
C ARG A 228 18.18 -11.16 -12.73
N GLN A 229 18.64 -11.44 -13.94
CA GLN A 229 19.33 -12.67 -14.32
C GLN A 229 20.75 -12.71 -13.72
N ILE A 230 20.83 -12.79 -12.41
CA ILE A 230 22.09 -12.74 -11.66
C ILE A 230 22.75 -14.13 -11.71
N PRO A 231 23.99 -14.23 -12.21
CA PRO A 231 24.79 -15.46 -12.09
C PRO A 231 25.06 -15.80 -10.62
N LYS A 232 25.16 -17.10 -10.32
CA LYS A 232 25.32 -17.61 -8.94
C LYS A 232 26.51 -17.00 -8.18
N ASP A 233 27.61 -16.77 -8.89
CA ASP A 233 28.88 -16.28 -8.34
C ASP A 233 29.16 -14.82 -8.73
N ALA A 234 28.13 -14.05 -9.10
CA ALA A 234 28.28 -12.68 -9.57
C ALA A 234 28.70 -11.72 -8.45
N GLU A 235 29.70 -10.90 -8.75
CA GLU A 235 30.14 -9.80 -7.90
C GLU A 235 29.08 -8.68 -7.86
N ASN A 236 29.13 -7.83 -6.82
CA ASN A 236 28.10 -6.80 -6.59
C ASN A 236 27.84 -5.93 -7.83
N GLU A 237 28.89 -5.48 -8.53
CA GLU A 237 28.75 -4.62 -9.72
C GLU A 237 28.02 -5.33 -10.88
N GLU A 238 28.27 -6.62 -11.08
CA GLU A 238 27.65 -7.43 -12.12
C GLU A 238 26.16 -7.65 -11.83
N ARG A 239 25.79 -7.79 -10.55
CA ARG A 239 24.39 -7.92 -10.13
C ARG A 239 23.55 -6.72 -10.56
N TYR A 240 24.08 -5.49 -10.47
CA TYR A 240 23.40 -4.26 -10.88
C TYR A 240 23.41 -4.00 -12.40
N ARG A 241 24.16 -4.78 -13.18
CA ARG A 241 24.20 -4.69 -14.64
C ARG A 241 23.54 -5.87 -15.34
N ALA A 242 23.27 -6.94 -14.60
CA ALA A 242 22.55 -8.10 -15.11
C ALA A 242 21.21 -7.69 -15.73
N PRO A 243 20.80 -8.31 -16.85
CA PRO A 243 19.50 -8.06 -17.47
C PRO A 243 18.35 -8.31 -16.50
N VAL A 244 17.29 -7.53 -16.66
CA VAL A 244 16.04 -7.72 -15.91
C VAL A 244 15.43 -9.08 -16.28
N LEU A 245 14.85 -9.78 -15.30
CA LEU A 245 14.11 -11.02 -15.56
C LEU A 245 12.88 -10.72 -16.41
N GLU A 246 12.62 -11.53 -17.44
CA GLU A 246 11.58 -11.28 -18.44
C GLU A 246 10.20 -11.05 -17.82
N TRP A 247 9.80 -11.89 -16.86
CA TRP A 247 8.53 -11.74 -16.15
C TRP A 247 8.42 -10.42 -15.38
N TYR A 248 9.54 -9.89 -14.89
CA TYR A 248 9.55 -8.62 -14.15
C TYR A 248 9.51 -7.42 -15.10
N ALA A 249 10.20 -7.53 -16.25
CA ALA A 249 10.10 -6.55 -17.33
C ALA A 249 8.67 -6.48 -17.87
N LEU A 250 8.01 -7.61 -18.13
CA LEU A 250 6.61 -7.65 -18.59
C LEU A 250 5.65 -6.92 -17.64
N LEU A 251 5.90 -6.96 -16.34
CA LEU A 251 5.11 -6.23 -15.35
C LEU A 251 5.44 -4.74 -15.29
N THR A 252 6.71 -4.35 -15.46
CA THR A 252 7.19 -3.01 -15.09
C THR A 252 7.66 -2.13 -16.25
N GLU A 253 7.79 -2.69 -17.45
CA GLU A 253 8.15 -2.02 -18.71
C GLU A 253 7.11 -2.21 -19.81
N GLY A 254 6.25 -3.21 -19.60
CA GLY A 254 5.12 -3.49 -20.45
C GLY A 254 4.17 -2.33 -20.50
#